data_AF-A0A7C5GTR0-F1
#
_entry.id   AF-A0A7C5GTR0-F1
#
_cell.length_a   1.000
_cell.length_b   1.000
_cell.length_c   1.000
_cell.angle_alpha   90.00
_cell.angle_beta   90.00
_cell.angle_gamma   90.00
#
_symmetry.space_group_name_H-M   'P 1'
#
loop_
_entity.id
_entity.type
_entity.pdbx_description
1 polymer ?
#
loop_
_entity_poly.entity_id
_entity_poly.type
_entity_poly.pdbx_seq_one_letter_code
_entity_poly.pdbx_strand_id
1 'polypeptide(L)'
;MKRSAWVEINHQALQHNLQRVRELAPNALVMAVVKANAYGHDVLAVAETLSSANGFAVSCLNEALELRQAGFIHPILVMQGPQNLYDISDAASNKLRLVLHDYAHLTLLDQCPRHIKVDVALKFDTGMHRLGFPIQQARELYKRLEEHHNVASNSWLMTHLACADDLQNDYTTQQLSTLKQYTLGIKAIRTIANSAGIIGWKKSHANWVRPGIMLYGTSPLLKGDHQREGLKA
;
A
#
# COMPACT_ATOMS: atom_id res chain seq x y z
N MET A 1 -34.44 -22.13 14.25
CA MET A 1 -33.32 -21.34 14.83
C MET A 1 -32.32 -21.03 13.72
N LYS A 2 -32.29 -19.80 13.21
CA LYS A 2 -31.26 -19.40 12.22
C LYS A 2 -29.96 -19.15 12.99
N ARG A 3 -28.95 -20.00 12.76
CA ARG A 3 -27.58 -19.80 13.28
C ARG A 3 -27.10 -18.41 12.87
N SER A 4 -26.89 -17.52 13.84
CA SER A 4 -26.23 -16.23 13.62
C SER A 4 -24.75 -16.40 13.95
N ALA A 5 -23.92 -16.51 12.92
CA ALA A 5 -22.48 -16.30 13.06
C ALA A 5 -22.24 -14.80 13.26
N TRP A 6 -21.42 -14.44 14.24
CA TRP A 6 -21.03 -13.06 14.53
C TRP A 6 -19.52 -12.95 14.68
N VAL A 7 -19.00 -11.76 14.45
CA VAL A 7 -17.59 -11.39 14.64
C VAL A 7 -17.58 -10.16 15.55
N GLU A 8 -16.78 -10.21 16.61
CA GLU A 8 -16.54 -9.05 17.48
C GLU A 8 -15.21 -8.41 17.10
N ILE A 9 -15.22 -7.08 17.00
CA ILE A 9 -14.07 -6.29 16.58
C ILE A 9 -13.57 -5.49 17.79
N ASN A 10 -12.35 -5.79 18.23
CA ASN A 10 -11.74 -5.07 19.33
C ASN A 10 -11.05 -3.79 18.85
N HIS A 11 -11.74 -2.66 18.98
CA HIS A 11 -11.24 -1.35 18.58
C HIS A 11 -9.98 -0.91 19.33
N GLN A 12 -9.84 -1.29 20.61
CA GLN A 12 -8.65 -0.97 21.40
C GLN A 12 -7.44 -1.79 20.92
N ALA A 13 -7.65 -3.03 20.48
CA ALA A 13 -6.60 -3.86 19.89
C ALA A 13 -6.09 -3.26 18.56
N LEU A 14 -7.00 -2.80 17.69
CA LEU A 14 -6.64 -2.10 16.44
C LEU A 14 -5.78 -0.85 16.71
N GLN A 15 -6.19 0.00 17.65
CA GLN A 15 -5.44 1.21 18.02
C GLN A 15 -4.07 0.89 18.63
N HIS A 16 -4.00 -0.13 19.50
CA HIS A 16 -2.75 -0.63 20.06
C HIS A 16 -1.81 -1.11 18.96
N ASN A 17 -2.30 -1.88 17.99
CA ASN A 17 -1.50 -2.41 16.90
C ASN A 17 -1.01 -1.30 15.95
N LEU A 18 -1.83 -0.27 15.70
CA LEU A 18 -1.38 0.91 14.96
C LEU A 18 -0.24 1.63 15.69
N GLN A 19 -0.33 1.77 17.02
CA GLN A 19 0.76 2.33 17.81
C GLN A 19 2.02 1.45 17.73
N ARG A 20 1.84 0.12 17.76
CA ARG A 20 2.93 -0.82 17.59
C ARG A 20 3.64 -0.69 16.25
N VAL A 21 2.91 -0.42 15.17
CA VAL A 21 3.52 -0.11 13.85
C VAL A 21 4.42 1.12 13.95
N ARG A 22 3.97 2.20 14.61
CA ARG A 22 4.75 3.43 14.76
C ARG A 22 6.02 3.21 15.59
N GLU A 23 5.96 2.37 16.61
CA GLU A 23 7.15 2.00 17.40
C GLU A 23 8.18 1.22 16.57
N LEU A 24 7.71 0.31 15.72
CA LEU A 24 8.58 -0.49 14.87
C LEU A 24 9.18 0.31 13.72
N ALA A 25 8.44 1.27 13.17
CA ALA A 25 8.85 2.12 12.05
C ALA A 25 8.70 3.63 12.36
N PRO A 26 9.46 4.19 13.33
CA PRO A 26 9.22 5.53 13.88
C PRO A 26 9.46 6.68 12.90
N ASN A 27 10.20 6.42 11.82
CA ASN A 27 10.53 7.42 10.80
C ASN A 27 9.66 7.30 9.55
N ALA A 28 8.71 6.36 9.51
CA ALA A 28 7.84 6.13 8.37
C ALA A 28 6.40 6.52 8.68
N LEU A 29 5.70 7.02 7.67
CA LEU A 29 4.27 7.24 7.73
C LEU A 29 3.52 5.92 7.55
N VAL A 30 2.34 5.81 8.17
CA VAL A 30 1.56 4.57 8.17
C VAL A 30 0.40 4.66 7.18
N MET A 31 0.42 3.77 6.19
CA MET A 31 -0.68 3.54 5.26
C MET A 31 -1.45 2.29 5.68
N ALA A 32 -2.53 2.44 6.47
CA ALA A 32 -3.30 1.31 6.97
C ALA A 32 -4.01 0.58 5.82
N VAL A 33 -3.73 -0.72 5.66
CA VAL A 33 -4.31 -1.51 4.57
C VAL A 33 -5.67 -2.05 5.01
N VAL A 34 -6.74 -1.51 4.43
CA VAL A 34 -8.15 -1.77 4.79
C VAL A 34 -8.95 -2.39 3.63
N LYS A 35 -8.25 -3.00 2.66
CA LYS A 35 -8.87 -3.73 1.55
C LYS A 35 -9.75 -4.90 2.00
N ALA A 36 -10.59 -5.39 1.09
CA ALA A 36 -11.48 -6.54 1.27
C ALA A 36 -12.34 -6.39 2.54
N ASN A 37 -13.03 -5.26 2.65
CA ASN A 37 -13.82 -4.88 3.82
C ASN A 37 -12.99 -4.90 5.13
N ALA A 38 -11.83 -4.25 5.12
CA ALA A 38 -10.85 -4.31 6.22
C ALA A 38 -10.56 -5.74 6.70
N TYR A 39 -10.21 -6.63 5.77
CA TYR A 39 -9.95 -8.04 6.07
C TYR A 39 -11.15 -8.74 6.75
N GLY A 40 -12.37 -8.31 6.42
CA GLY A 40 -13.62 -8.82 7.00
C GLY A 40 -14.11 -8.12 8.26
N HIS A 41 -13.48 -7.02 8.69
CA HIS A 41 -13.75 -6.31 9.95
C HIS A 41 -14.55 -5.01 9.79
N ASP A 42 -15.29 -4.83 8.69
CA ASP A 42 -16.01 -3.58 8.36
C ASP A 42 -15.05 -2.40 8.09
N VAL A 43 -14.96 -2.01 6.82
CA VAL A 43 -14.01 -0.99 6.36
C VAL A 43 -14.26 0.38 6.99
N LEU A 44 -15.52 0.79 7.20
CA LEU A 44 -15.83 2.11 7.75
C LEU A 44 -15.54 2.14 9.24
N ALA A 45 -15.94 1.10 9.97
CA ALA A 45 -15.64 0.99 11.40
C ALA A 45 -14.13 0.94 11.67
N VAL A 46 -13.38 0.18 10.87
CA VAL A 46 -11.92 0.10 11.00
C VAL A 46 -11.25 1.41 10.60
N ALA A 47 -11.68 2.06 9.52
CA ALA A 47 -11.12 3.34 9.10
C ALA A 47 -11.34 4.43 10.16
N GLU A 48 -12.51 4.47 10.80
CA GLU A 48 -12.79 5.38 11.92
C GLU A 48 -11.87 5.12 13.11
N THR A 49 -11.73 3.84 13.47
CA THR A 49 -10.85 3.38 14.58
C THR A 49 -9.39 3.72 14.34
N LEU A 50 -8.95 3.61 13.09
CA LEU A 50 -7.59 3.86 12.63
C LEU A 50 -7.43 5.26 12.03
N SER A 51 -8.32 6.20 12.34
CA SER A 51 -8.29 7.58 11.83
C SER A 51 -7.01 8.35 12.16
N SER A 52 -6.23 7.90 13.15
CA SER A 52 -4.89 8.46 13.43
C SER A 52 -3.80 7.99 12.45
N ALA A 53 -4.06 6.96 11.64
CA ALA A 53 -3.13 6.55 10.57
C ALA A 53 -2.93 7.69 9.56
N ASN A 54 -1.78 7.71 8.88
CA ASN A 54 -1.46 8.81 7.98
C ASN A 54 -2.18 8.69 6.62
N GLY A 55 -2.68 7.50 6.27
CA GLY A 55 -3.40 7.22 5.04
C GLY A 55 -3.96 5.80 5.02
N PHE A 56 -4.77 5.49 4.00
CA PHE A 56 -5.34 4.16 3.78
C PHE A 56 -4.86 3.56 2.45
N ALA A 57 -4.76 2.23 2.41
CA ALA A 57 -4.53 1.48 1.18
C ALA A 57 -5.63 0.45 0.97
N VAL A 58 -6.21 0.46 -0.23
CA VAL A 58 -7.30 -0.42 -0.65
C VAL A 58 -6.90 -1.21 -1.90
N SER A 59 -7.67 -2.24 -2.24
CA SER A 59 -7.43 -3.02 -3.46
C SER A 59 -7.86 -2.26 -4.69
N CYS A 60 -9.11 -1.80 -4.73
CA CYS A 60 -9.74 -1.25 -5.93
C CYS A 60 -10.36 0.12 -5.68
N LEU A 61 -10.79 0.77 -6.76
CA LEU A 61 -11.33 2.12 -6.71
C LEU A 61 -12.64 2.20 -5.89
N ASN A 62 -13.51 1.20 -6.01
CA ASN A 62 -14.80 1.18 -5.30
C ASN A 62 -14.61 1.26 -3.78
N GLU A 63 -13.64 0.52 -3.23
CA GLU A 63 -13.30 0.59 -1.79
C GLU A 63 -12.79 1.99 -1.39
N ALA A 64 -12.06 2.68 -2.28
CA ALA A 64 -11.62 4.05 -2.02
C ALA A 64 -12.77 5.05 -2.07
N LEU A 65 -13.69 4.87 -3.02
CA LEU A 65 -14.88 5.72 -3.16
C LEU A 65 -15.83 5.55 -1.98
N GLU A 66 -15.97 4.34 -1.44
CA GLU A 66 -16.72 4.08 -0.22
C GLU A 66 -16.19 4.91 0.96
N LEU A 67 -14.86 4.92 1.16
CA LEU A 67 -14.22 5.77 2.18
C LEU A 67 -14.46 7.27 1.91
N ARG A 68 -14.40 7.72 0.65
CA ARG A 68 -14.64 9.13 0.30
C ARG A 68 -16.09 9.54 0.53
N GLN A 69 -17.05 8.69 0.19
CA GLN A 69 -18.48 8.91 0.43
C GLN A 69 -18.79 8.95 1.93
N ALA A 70 -18.07 8.18 2.74
CA ALA A 70 -18.14 8.24 4.20
C ALA A 70 -17.42 9.47 4.82
N GLY A 71 -16.79 10.33 4.00
CA GLY A 71 -16.18 11.59 4.45
C GLY A 71 -14.71 11.49 4.86
N PHE A 72 -14.03 10.36 4.66
CA PHE A 72 -12.61 10.24 4.96
C PHE A 72 -11.79 11.10 3.99
N ILE A 73 -10.96 12.00 4.55
CA ILE A 73 -10.10 12.92 3.80
C ILE A 73 -8.64 12.47 3.69
N HIS A 74 -8.28 11.38 4.36
CA HIS A 74 -6.93 10.83 4.37
C HIS A 74 -6.42 10.54 2.94
N PRO A 75 -5.11 10.58 2.69
CA PRO A 75 -4.52 10.01 1.48
C PRO A 75 -4.96 8.55 1.31
N ILE A 76 -5.40 8.18 0.11
CA ILE A 76 -5.79 6.79 -0.21
C ILE A 76 -4.97 6.30 -1.40
N LEU A 77 -4.35 5.12 -1.24
CA LEU A 77 -3.62 4.41 -2.28
C LEU A 77 -4.46 3.24 -2.82
N VAL A 78 -4.73 3.23 -4.13
CA VAL A 78 -5.48 2.17 -4.82
C VAL A 78 -4.51 1.20 -5.49
N MET A 79 -4.39 -0.01 -4.95
CA MET A 79 -3.28 -0.91 -5.28
C MET A 79 -3.39 -1.67 -6.61
N GLN A 80 -4.61 -1.89 -7.13
CA GLN A 80 -4.83 -2.60 -8.39
C GLN A 80 -4.74 -1.69 -9.62
N GLY A 81 -4.66 -0.37 -9.45
CA GLY A 81 -4.63 0.58 -10.57
C GLY A 81 -5.98 0.73 -11.28
N PRO A 82 -6.05 1.61 -12.30
CA PRO A 82 -7.27 1.87 -13.06
C PRO A 82 -7.60 0.73 -14.03
N GLN A 83 -8.87 0.39 -14.19
CA GLN A 83 -9.33 -0.57 -15.20
C GLN A 83 -9.80 0.12 -16.49
N ASN A 84 -10.12 1.41 -16.42
CA ASN A 84 -10.66 2.20 -17.54
C ASN A 84 -10.37 3.70 -17.33
N LEU A 85 -10.79 4.55 -18.28
CA LEU A 85 -10.59 6.01 -18.21
C LEU A 85 -11.42 6.71 -17.14
N TYR A 86 -12.61 6.18 -16.81
CA TYR A 86 -13.43 6.71 -15.73
C TYR A 86 -12.72 6.54 -14.39
N ASP A 87 -12.04 5.41 -14.17
CA ASP A 87 -11.27 5.19 -12.95
C ASP A 87 -10.18 6.25 -12.72
N ILE A 88 -9.50 6.70 -13.79
CA ILE A 88 -8.50 7.78 -13.71
C ILE A 88 -9.19 9.11 -13.36
N SER A 89 -10.33 9.39 -13.98
CA SER A 89 -11.11 10.62 -13.77
C SER A 89 -11.67 10.70 -12.34
N ASP A 90 -12.19 9.58 -11.84
CA ASP A 90 -12.72 9.44 -10.48
C ASP A 90 -11.59 9.53 -9.46
N ALA A 91 -10.44 8.90 -9.71
CA ALA A 91 -9.27 9.01 -8.85
C ALA A 91 -8.78 10.46 -8.74
N ALA A 92 -8.70 11.18 -9.85
CA ALA A 92 -8.33 12.60 -9.86
C ALA A 92 -9.33 13.44 -9.05
N SER A 93 -10.63 13.27 -9.31
CA SER A 93 -11.71 14.03 -8.63
C SER A 93 -11.75 13.78 -7.13
N ASN A 94 -11.41 12.55 -6.71
CA ASN A 94 -11.42 12.13 -5.31
C ASN A 94 -10.04 12.19 -4.64
N LYS A 95 -9.02 12.77 -5.28
CA LYS A 95 -7.64 12.86 -4.76
C LYS A 95 -7.11 11.51 -4.28
N LEU A 96 -7.25 10.50 -5.13
CA LEU A 96 -6.78 9.14 -4.90
C LEU A 96 -5.45 8.93 -5.64
N ARG A 97 -4.53 8.18 -5.02
CA ARG A 97 -3.28 7.78 -5.65
C ARG A 97 -3.42 6.42 -6.31
N LEU A 98 -3.28 6.36 -7.63
CA LEU A 98 -3.36 5.11 -8.38
C LEU A 98 -2.00 4.42 -8.47
N VAL A 99 -1.95 3.12 -8.17
CA VAL A 99 -0.77 2.32 -8.47
C VAL A 99 -0.78 1.91 -9.93
N LEU A 100 0.25 2.31 -10.68
CA LEU A 100 0.48 1.86 -12.05
C LEU A 100 1.50 0.72 -12.02
N HIS A 101 1.13 -0.42 -12.60
CA HIS A 101 1.93 -1.65 -12.51
C HIS A 101 1.87 -2.52 -13.77
N ASP A 102 1.22 -2.02 -14.83
CA ASP A 102 0.99 -2.69 -16.11
C ASP A 102 0.99 -1.63 -17.23
N TYR A 103 1.41 -2.00 -18.44
CA TYR A 103 1.46 -1.08 -19.58
C TYR A 103 0.06 -0.64 -20.04
N ALA A 104 -0.97 -1.45 -19.85
CA ALA A 104 -2.35 -1.05 -20.10
C ALA A 104 -2.74 0.19 -19.27
N HIS A 105 -2.23 0.32 -18.04
CA HIS A 105 -2.45 1.53 -17.24
C HIS A 105 -1.78 2.76 -17.85
N LEU A 106 -0.60 2.59 -18.46
CA LEU A 106 0.08 3.69 -19.17
C LEU A 106 -0.70 4.09 -20.42
N THR A 107 -1.24 3.11 -21.16
CA THR A 107 -2.11 3.39 -22.31
C THR A 107 -3.36 4.17 -21.91
N LEU A 108 -4.02 3.79 -20.80
CA LEU A 108 -5.16 4.55 -20.27
C LEU A 108 -4.73 5.97 -19.86
N LEU A 109 -3.57 6.12 -19.24
CA LEU A 109 -3.04 7.42 -18.86
C LEU A 109 -2.74 8.30 -20.09
N ASP A 110 -2.16 7.74 -21.15
CA ASP A 110 -1.88 8.46 -22.42
C ASP A 110 -3.17 8.92 -23.13
N GLN A 111 -4.27 8.17 -22.97
CA GLN A 111 -5.59 8.47 -23.53
C GLN A 111 -6.41 9.44 -22.66
N CYS A 112 -5.94 9.76 -21.45
CA CYS A 112 -6.67 10.58 -20.51
C CYS A 112 -6.75 12.05 -20.98
N PRO A 113 -7.92 12.71 -20.89
CA PRO A 113 -8.04 14.13 -21.23
C PRO A 113 -7.02 15.01 -20.48
N ARG A 114 -6.33 15.91 -21.18
CA ARG A 114 -5.19 16.68 -20.65
C ARG A 114 -5.46 17.50 -19.37
N HIS A 115 -6.71 17.85 -19.10
CA HIS A 115 -7.10 18.62 -17.92
C HIS A 115 -7.15 17.77 -16.64
N ILE A 116 -7.15 16.44 -16.77
CA ILE A 116 -7.16 15.52 -15.64
C ILE A 116 -5.73 15.34 -15.12
N LYS A 117 -5.55 15.50 -13.81
CA LYS A 117 -4.29 15.31 -13.11
C LYS A 117 -4.49 14.29 -11.99
N VAL A 118 -3.72 13.21 -12.00
CA VAL A 118 -3.85 12.12 -11.03
C VAL A 118 -2.53 11.85 -10.31
N ASP A 119 -2.60 11.61 -9.01
CA ASP A 119 -1.47 11.13 -8.22
C ASP A 119 -1.19 9.67 -8.55
N VAL A 120 0.08 9.32 -8.75
CA VAL A 120 0.46 7.95 -9.14
C VAL A 120 1.56 7.37 -8.26
N ALA A 121 1.62 6.04 -8.24
CA ALA A 121 2.73 5.26 -7.71
C ALA A 121 3.13 4.20 -8.74
N LEU A 122 4.38 4.20 -9.18
CA LEU A 122 4.93 3.13 -10.00
C LEU A 122 5.28 1.94 -9.14
N LYS A 123 4.67 0.80 -9.46
CA LYS A 123 5.04 -0.47 -8.83
C LYS A 123 5.97 -1.24 -9.73
N PHE A 124 7.09 -1.67 -9.15
CA PHE A 124 8.06 -2.52 -9.81
C PHE A 124 8.05 -3.92 -9.21
N ASP A 125 8.20 -4.92 -10.08
CA ASP A 125 8.42 -6.28 -9.65
C ASP A 125 9.90 -6.48 -9.31
N THR A 126 10.16 -6.70 -8.02
CA THR A 126 11.50 -7.01 -7.49
C THR A 126 11.66 -8.49 -7.16
N GLY A 127 10.75 -9.36 -7.61
CA GLY A 127 10.82 -10.81 -7.40
C GLY A 127 9.54 -11.49 -6.91
N MET A 128 8.43 -10.77 -6.75
CA MET A 128 7.16 -11.40 -6.39
C MET A 128 6.48 -12.02 -7.63
N HIS A 129 6.80 -11.53 -8.83
CA HIS A 129 6.29 -12.04 -10.11
C HIS A 129 4.76 -12.11 -10.20
N ARG A 130 4.09 -11.17 -9.50
CA ARG A 130 2.63 -11.06 -9.49
C ARG A 130 2.13 -9.84 -10.22
N LEU A 131 2.63 -8.66 -9.86
CA LEU A 131 2.25 -7.36 -10.43
C LEU A 131 3.43 -6.40 -10.30
N GLY A 132 3.61 -5.54 -11.29
CA GLY A 132 4.67 -4.54 -11.32
C GLY A 132 5.45 -4.57 -12.63
N PHE A 133 5.94 -3.41 -13.04
CA PHE A 133 6.84 -3.30 -14.18
C PHE A 133 8.17 -4.00 -13.91
N PRO A 134 8.88 -4.47 -14.93
CA PRO A 134 10.25 -4.95 -14.77
C PRO A 134 11.11 -3.88 -14.10
N ILE A 135 11.77 -4.23 -12.99
CA ILE A 135 12.57 -3.27 -12.21
C ILE A 135 13.69 -2.61 -13.03
N GLN A 136 14.17 -3.27 -14.06
CA GLN A 136 15.18 -2.76 -15.00
C GLN A 136 14.73 -1.47 -15.70
N GLN A 137 13.43 -1.27 -15.86
CA GLN A 137 12.84 -0.10 -16.52
C GLN A 137 12.57 1.06 -15.55
N ALA A 138 12.95 0.94 -14.28
CA ALA A 138 12.55 1.91 -13.26
C ALA A 138 12.93 3.36 -13.58
N ARG A 139 14.13 3.58 -14.10
CA ARG A 139 14.59 4.93 -14.46
C ARG A 139 13.82 5.52 -15.64
N GLU A 140 13.59 4.70 -16.66
CA GLU A 140 12.87 5.12 -17.88
C GLU A 140 11.41 5.44 -17.57
N LEU A 141 10.70 4.51 -16.91
CA LEU A 141 9.29 4.70 -16.58
C LEU A 141 9.07 5.84 -15.58
N TYR A 142 9.96 6.00 -14.60
CA TYR A 142 9.89 7.14 -13.70
C TYR A 142 10.05 8.47 -14.44
N LYS A 143 11.05 8.58 -15.32
CA LYS A 143 11.24 9.78 -16.14
C LYS A 143 10.01 10.06 -17.02
N ARG A 144 9.49 9.03 -17.70
CA ARG A 144 8.28 9.14 -18.52
C ARG A 144 7.10 9.71 -17.73
N LEU A 145 6.86 9.22 -16.51
CA LEU A 145 5.74 9.69 -15.70
C LEU A 145 5.94 11.12 -15.18
N GLU A 146 7.15 11.49 -14.76
CA GLU A 146 7.41 12.87 -14.30
C GLU A 146 7.25 13.91 -15.43
N GLU A 147 7.46 13.49 -16.68
CA GLU A 147 7.22 14.32 -17.88
C GLU A 147 5.78 14.21 -18.40
N HIS A 148 4.95 13.32 -17.82
CA HIS A 148 3.61 13.04 -18.33
C HIS A 148 2.59 14.11 -17.90
N HIS A 149 1.88 14.66 -18.89
CA HIS A 149 0.96 15.76 -18.67
C HIS A 149 -0.27 15.43 -17.80
N ASN A 150 -0.67 14.16 -17.61
CA ASN A 150 -1.75 13.79 -16.68
C ASN A 150 -1.26 13.38 -15.28
N VAL A 151 0.05 13.32 -15.04
CA VAL A 151 0.59 12.91 -13.73
C VAL A 151 0.78 14.14 -12.86
N ALA A 152 0.26 14.07 -11.62
CA ALA A 152 0.62 15.03 -10.58
C ALA A 152 2.07 14.79 -10.14
N SER A 153 2.84 15.85 -9.97
CA SER A 153 4.29 15.76 -9.67
C SER A 153 4.60 14.87 -8.46
N ASN A 154 5.81 14.29 -8.43
CA ASN A 154 6.30 13.43 -7.36
C ASN A 154 5.62 12.05 -7.31
N SER A 155 5.73 11.31 -8.41
CA SER A 155 5.33 9.91 -8.48
C SER A 155 6.01 9.08 -7.37
N TRP A 156 5.27 8.15 -6.77
CA TRP A 156 5.85 7.25 -5.77
C TRP A 156 6.49 6.02 -6.43
N LEU A 157 7.42 5.40 -5.71
CA LEU A 157 7.93 4.07 -6.03
C LEU A 157 7.38 3.06 -5.03
N MET A 158 6.87 1.95 -5.55
CA MET A 158 6.30 0.87 -4.77
C MET A 158 6.90 -0.47 -5.19
N THR A 159 7.12 -1.35 -4.21
CA THR A 159 7.24 -2.80 -4.44
C THR A 159 6.58 -3.56 -3.29
N HIS A 160 6.51 -4.87 -3.39
CA HIS A 160 6.02 -5.76 -2.35
C HIS A 160 7.02 -6.89 -2.09
N LEU A 161 7.30 -7.15 -0.82
CA LEU A 161 8.21 -8.22 -0.42
C LEU A 161 7.48 -9.58 -0.52
N ALA A 162 8.14 -10.56 -1.11
CA ALA A 162 7.57 -11.88 -1.39
C ALA A 162 7.69 -12.84 -0.19
N CYS A 163 8.85 -12.86 0.46
CA CYS A 163 9.20 -13.81 1.53
C CYS A 163 9.63 -13.10 2.82
N ALA A 164 9.03 -11.94 3.12
CA ALA A 164 9.40 -11.17 4.30
C ALA A 164 8.99 -11.85 5.63
N ASP A 165 8.08 -12.81 5.55
CA ASP A 165 7.62 -13.66 6.64
C ASP A 165 8.67 -14.69 7.08
N ASP A 166 9.58 -15.09 6.19
CA ASP A 166 10.70 -15.98 6.49
C ASP A 166 11.99 -15.20 6.77
N LEU A 167 12.31 -15.01 8.06
CA LEU A 167 13.50 -14.27 8.49
C LEU A 167 14.83 -14.99 8.18
N GLN A 168 14.78 -16.29 7.87
CA GLN A 168 15.96 -17.07 7.50
C GLN A 168 16.21 -17.06 5.99
N ASN A 169 15.29 -16.50 5.21
CA ASN A 169 15.38 -16.45 3.76
C ASN A 169 16.01 -15.14 3.28
N ASP A 170 17.17 -15.24 2.64
CA ASP A 170 17.91 -14.10 2.10
C ASP A 170 17.22 -13.40 0.92
N TYR A 171 16.14 -13.97 0.37
CA TYR A 171 15.43 -13.42 -0.78
C TYR A 171 14.95 -11.99 -0.53
N THR A 172 14.45 -11.68 0.67
CA THR A 172 14.03 -10.31 1.03
C THR A 172 15.20 -9.33 0.92
N THR A 173 16.40 -9.71 1.36
CA THR A 173 17.61 -8.90 1.21
C THR A 173 17.96 -8.69 -0.28
N GLN A 174 17.81 -9.73 -1.09
CA GLN A 174 18.01 -9.65 -2.54
C GLN A 174 17.03 -8.67 -3.20
N GLN A 175 15.73 -8.75 -2.87
CA GLN A 175 14.72 -7.81 -3.40
C GLN A 175 15.04 -6.36 -3.05
N LEU A 176 15.48 -6.09 -1.81
CA LEU A 176 15.88 -4.75 -1.36
C LEU A 176 17.14 -4.25 -2.10
N SER A 177 18.11 -5.14 -2.32
CA SER A 177 19.33 -4.82 -3.07
C SER A 177 19.00 -4.46 -4.54
N THR A 178 18.20 -5.30 -5.20
CA THR A 178 17.73 -5.09 -6.57
C THR A 178 16.98 -3.76 -6.70
N LEU A 179 16.04 -3.48 -5.78
CA LEU A 179 15.34 -2.19 -5.77
C LEU A 179 16.31 -1.02 -5.65
N LYS A 180 17.27 -1.08 -4.71
CA LYS A 180 18.26 -0.02 -4.51
C LYS A 180 19.12 0.21 -5.76
N GLN A 181 19.59 -0.86 -6.39
CA GLN A 181 20.43 -0.80 -7.58
C GLN A 181 19.73 -0.06 -8.73
N TYR A 182 18.52 -0.50 -9.10
CA TYR A 182 17.83 0.03 -10.28
C TYR A 182 17.16 1.38 -10.07
N THR A 183 16.93 1.78 -8.82
CA THR A 183 16.34 3.09 -8.48
C THR A 183 17.37 4.11 -7.98
N LEU A 184 18.66 3.82 -8.14
CA LEU A 184 19.74 4.72 -7.77
C LEU A 184 19.61 6.06 -8.54
N GLY A 185 19.62 7.17 -7.78
CA GLY A 185 19.44 8.53 -8.31
C GLY A 185 17.98 8.98 -8.44
N ILE A 186 17.00 8.08 -8.31
CA ILE A 186 15.58 8.45 -8.33
C ILE A 186 15.18 8.99 -6.96
N LYS A 187 14.86 10.29 -6.91
CA LYS A 187 14.36 11.01 -5.73
C LYS A 187 12.84 10.93 -5.66
N ALA A 188 12.33 9.79 -5.22
CA ALA A 188 10.89 9.54 -5.08
C ALA A 188 10.55 9.10 -3.65
N ILE A 189 9.31 9.37 -3.24
CA ILE A 189 8.72 8.74 -2.06
C ILE A 189 8.59 7.23 -2.32
N ARG A 190 8.96 6.42 -1.33
CA ARG A 190 9.04 4.96 -1.44
C ARG A 190 8.15 4.27 -0.43
N THR A 191 7.46 3.23 -0.88
CA THR A 191 6.69 2.34 -0.02
C THR A 191 7.00 0.88 -0.35
N ILE A 192 7.52 0.14 0.64
CA ILE A 192 8.06 -1.21 0.43
C ILE A 192 7.45 -2.18 1.45
N ALA A 193 7.65 -1.91 2.75
CA ALA A 193 7.29 -2.81 3.84
C ALA A 193 5.78 -3.13 3.89
N ASN A 194 5.45 -4.41 3.81
CA ASN A 194 4.19 -4.98 4.31
C ASN A 194 4.34 -5.31 5.81
N SER A 195 3.32 -5.92 6.43
CA SER A 195 3.37 -6.30 7.86
C SER A 195 4.65 -7.05 8.26
N ALA A 196 5.04 -8.06 7.49
CA ALA A 196 6.27 -8.83 7.76
C ALA A 196 7.53 -7.98 7.59
N GLY A 197 7.57 -7.13 6.55
CA GLY A 197 8.63 -6.14 6.34
C GLY A 197 8.80 -5.17 7.51
N ILE A 198 7.69 -4.73 8.11
CA ILE A 198 7.69 -3.81 9.26
C ILE A 198 8.36 -4.47 10.46
N ILE A 199 8.00 -5.71 10.77
CA ILE A 199 8.51 -6.43 11.94
C ILE A 199 9.96 -6.91 11.72
N GLY A 200 10.23 -7.58 10.61
CA GLY A 200 11.49 -8.28 10.39
C GLY A 200 12.60 -7.48 9.70
N TRP A 201 12.25 -6.44 8.94
CA TRP A 201 13.14 -5.89 7.92
C TRP A 201 13.22 -4.37 7.95
N LYS A 202 13.89 -3.80 8.96
CA LYS A 202 14.00 -2.33 9.18
C LYS A 202 14.43 -1.52 7.95
N LYS A 203 15.30 -2.08 7.10
CA LYS A 203 15.75 -1.44 5.84
C LYS A 203 14.62 -1.24 4.82
N SER A 204 13.48 -1.88 5.00
CA SER A 204 12.31 -1.79 4.11
C SER A 204 11.31 -0.68 4.49
N HIS A 205 11.45 -0.01 5.64
CA HIS A 205 10.43 0.94 6.11
C HIS A 205 10.26 2.16 5.18
N ALA A 206 11.37 2.64 4.59
CA ALA A 206 11.39 3.74 3.63
C ALA A 206 10.58 4.97 4.11
N ASN A 207 9.73 5.56 3.25
CA ASN A 207 8.92 6.72 3.62
C ASN A 207 7.54 6.33 4.18
N TRP A 208 6.94 5.29 3.60
CA TRP A 208 5.61 4.80 3.98
C TRP A 208 5.61 3.29 4.15
N VAL A 209 5.13 2.82 5.30
CA VAL A 209 4.86 1.41 5.57
C VAL A 209 3.40 1.07 5.37
N ARG A 210 3.11 -0.18 4.98
CA ARG A 210 1.75 -0.65 4.67
C ARG A 210 1.34 -1.84 5.55
N PRO A 211 1.07 -1.62 6.85
CA PRO A 211 0.59 -2.68 7.72
C PRO A 211 -0.81 -3.11 7.27
N GLY A 212 -0.99 -4.42 7.08
CA GLY A 212 -2.29 -5.05 6.85
C GLY A 212 -2.58 -5.99 8.01
N ILE A 213 -2.26 -7.27 7.84
CA ILE A 213 -2.59 -8.33 8.80
C ILE A 213 -2.15 -8.06 10.26
N MET A 214 -1.04 -7.34 10.48
CA MET A 214 -0.57 -6.99 11.83
C MET A 214 -1.46 -5.97 12.55
N LEU A 215 -2.22 -5.14 11.81
CA LEU A 215 -3.19 -4.24 12.43
C LEU A 215 -4.29 -5.03 13.15
N TYR A 216 -4.60 -6.23 12.66
CA TYR A 216 -5.66 -7.10 13.14
C TYR A 216 -5.13 -8.19 14.10
N GLY A 217 -4.05 -7.90 14.82
CA GLY A 217 -3.56 -8.78 15.89
C GLY A 217 -2.92 -10.08 15.43
N THR A 218 -2.67 -10.25 14.13
CA THR A 218 -2.19 -11.50 13.56
C THR A 218 -0.73 -11.35 13.12
N SER A 219 0.11 -12.30 13.56
CA SER A 219 1.52 -12.33 13.17
C SER A 219 1.65 -12.57 11.66
N PRO A 220 2.47 -11.76 10.96
CA PRO A 220 2.76 -11.96 9.55
C PRO A 220 4.00 -12.85 9.30
N LEU A 221 4.64 -13.41 10.33
CA LEU A 221 5.90 -14.17 10.21
C LEU A 221 5.66 -15.69 10.23
N LEU A 222 6.52 -16.45 9.54
CA LEU A 222 6.53 -17.91 9.65
C LEU A 222 6.87 -18.31 11.09
N LYS A 223 5.99 -19.10 11.72
CA LYS A 223 6.09 -19.49 13.14
C LYS A 223 6.14 -18.27 14.10
N GLY A 224 5.62 -17.14 13.66
CA GLY A 224 5.53 -15.93 14.49
C GLY A 224 4.49 -16.06 15.60
N ASP A 225 4.59 -15.16 16.56
CA ASP A 225 3.74 -15.11 17.74
C ASP A 225 3.35 -13.66 17.95
N HIS A 226 2.07 -13.37 17.73
CA HIS A 226 1.52 -12.02 17.81
C HIS A 226 1.80 -11.38 19.18
N GLN A 227 1.82 -12.15 20.27
CA GLN A 227 2.12 -11.62 21.62
C GLN A 227 3.58 -11.20 21.74
N ARG A 228 4.52 -12.01 21.22
CA ARG A 228 5.95 -11.67 21.21
C ARG A 228 6.25 -10.46 20.34
N GLU A 229 5.45 -10.28 19.29
CA GLU A 229 5.51 -9.12 18.39
C GLU A 229 4.85 -7.87 19.00
N GLY A 230 4.14 -8.02 20.12
CA GLY A 230 3.45 -6.95 20.83
C GLY A 230 2.12 -6.56 20.20
N LEU A 231 1.49 -7.46 19.45
CA LEU A 231 0.19 -7.29 18.82
C LEU A 231 -0.94 -7.82 19.73
N LYS A 232 -2.14 -7.27 19.57
CA LYS A 232 -3.38 -7.67 20.26
C LYS A 232 -4.46 -8.05 19.25
N ALA A 233 -5.22 -9.11 19.54
CA ALA A 233 -6.41 -9.51 18.79
C ALA A 233 -7.69 -9.08 19.53
#